data_AF-A0A257Q1X3-F1
#
_entry.id   AF-A0A257Q1X3-F1
#
_cell.length_a   1.000
_cell.length_b   1.000
_cell.length_c   1.000
_cell.angle_alpha   90.00
_cell.angle_beta   90.00
_cell.angle_gamma   90.00
#
_symmetry.space_group_name_H-M   'P 1'
#
loop_
_entity.id
_entity.type
_entity.pdbx_description
1 polymer ?
#
loop_
_entity_poly.entity_id
_entity_poly.type
_entity_poly.pdbx_seq_one_letter_code
_entity_poly.pdbx_strand_id
1 'polypeptide(L)'
;MNLTPQQIVAELDKHIVGQAAAKRAVAIALRNRWRRQQIPEPLRGEITPKNILMIGPTGVGKTEIARRLAKLADAPFLKIEATKFTEVGYVGRDVESIIRDLADVGLKMQRQIAMVDVRDKAKLAGENRVLDILLPAPRASDWPNTADTHQDEAYRNTREKFRDK
;
A
#
# COMPACT_ATOMS: atom_id res chain seq x y z
N MET A 1 8.40 10.19 0.06
CA MET A 1 9.01 10.54 -1.25
C MET A 1 9.72 11.87 -1.18
N ASN A 2 11.01 11.89 -1.52
CA ASN A 2 11.79 13.13 -1.62
C ASN A 2 12.03 13.54 -3.08
N LEU A 3 11.05 13.34 -3.95
CA LEU A 3 11.16 13.74 -5.35
C LEU A 3 11.06 15.27 -5.47
N THR A 4 11.91 15.85 -6.31
CA THR A 4 11.84 17.25 -6.71
C THR A 4 10.74 17.45 -7.76
N PRO A 5 10.20 18.67 -7.93
CA PRO A 5 9.23 18.94 -8.98
C PRO A 5 9.70 18.55 -10.38
N GLN A 6 10.99 18.73 -10.68
CA GLN A 6 11.59 18.34 -11.97
C GLN A 6 11.57 16.82 -12.17
N GLN A 7 11.91 16.05 -11.14
CA GLN A 7 11.84 14.58 -11.19
C GLN A 7 10.40 14.07 -11.35
N ILE A 8 9.43 14.71 -10.68
CA ILE A 8 8.01 14.36 -10.84
C ILE A 8 7.55 14.62 -12.29
N VAL A 9 7.93 15.76 -12.87
CA VAL A 9 7.60 16.07 -14.28
C VAL A 9 8.24 15.05 -15.21
N ALA A 10 9.52 14.71 -15.01
CA ALA A 10 10.24 13.72 -15.82
C ALA A 10 9.58 12.33 -15.75
N GLU A 11 9.08 11.92 -14.58
CA GLU A 11 8.35 10.66 -14.43
C GLU A 11 7.00 10.69 -15.16
N LEU A 12 6.30 11.84 -15.14
CA LEU A 12 5.07 12.03 -15.91
C LEU A 12 5.33 12.08 -17.42
N ASP A 13 6.47 12.59 -17.85
CA ASP A 13 6.87 12.67 -19.27
C ASP A 13 7.02 11.28 -19.91
N LYS A 14 7.34 10.24 -19.14
CA LYS A 14 7.42 8.85 -19.63
C LYS A 14 6.07 8.30 -20.12
N HIS A 15 4.96 8.91 -19.70
CA HIS A 15 3.62 8.39 -19.96
C HIS A 15 2.68 9.39 -20.64
N ILE A 16 2.93 10.68 -20.48
CA ILE A 16 2.07 11.74 -21.00
C ILE A 16 2.93 12.58 -21.95
N VAL A 17 2.49 12.79 -23.18
CA VAL A 17 3.18 13.68 -24.14
C VAL A 17 2.59 15.08 -24.03
N GLY A 18 3.45 16.12 -24.02
CA GLY A 18 3.01 17.52 -23.92
C GLY A 18 2.48 17.91 -22.53
N GLN A 19 1.46 18.79 -22.48
CA GLN A 19 0.79 19.20 -21.23
C GLN A 19 1.71 19.74 -20.12
N ALA A 20 2.78 20.47 -20.49
CA ALA A 20 3.81 20.92 -19.57
C ALA A 20 3.26 21.75 -18.38
N ALA A 21 2.29 22.62 -18.63
CA ALA A 21 1.66 23.44 -17.58
C ALA A 21 0.95 22.55 -16.53
N ALA A 22 0.18 21.56 -16.97
CA ALA A 22 -0.53 20.65 -16.08
C ALA A 22 0.44 19.79 -15.26
N LYS A 23 1.50 19.23 -15.89
CA LYS A 23 2.55 18.46 -15.20
C LYS A 23 3.26 19.29 -14.13
N ARG A 24 3.63 20.53 -14.44
CA ARG A 24 4.24 21.45 -13.47
C ARG A 24 3.31 21.75 -12.30
N ALA A 25 2.03 22.03 -12.57
CA ALA A 25 1.04 22.32 -11.53
C ALA A 25 0.89 21.15 -10.54
N VAL A 26 0.74 19.92 -11.05
CA VAL A 26 0.62 18.74 -10.18
C VAL A 26 1.91 18.42 -9.43
N ALA A 27 3.08 18.61 -10.05
CA ALA A 27 4.37 18.40 -9.42
C ALA A 27 4.58 19.37 -8.24
N ILE A 28 4.19 20.64 -8.41
CA ILE A 28 4.23 21.63 -7.34
C ILE A 28 3.27 21.26 -6.21
N ALA A 29 2.03 20.85 -6.52
CA ALA A 29 1.06 20.46 -5.51
C ALA A 29 1.54 19.25 -4.68
N LEU A 30 2.12 18.24 -5.35
CA LEU A 30 2.69 17.07 -4.65
C LEU A 30 3.90 17.46 -3.78
N ARG A 31 4.80 18.31 -4.28
CA ARG A 31 5.92 18.81 -3.49
C ARG A 31 5.47 19.65 -2.30
N ASN A 32 4.41 20.44 -2.44
CA ASN A 32 3.84 21.23 -1.35
C ASN A 32 3.24 20.34 -0.26
N ARG A 33 2.65 19.18 -0.60
CA ARG A 33 2.24 18.20 0.41
C ARG A 33 3.42 17.67 1.22
N TRP A 34 4.53 17.34 0.56
CA TRP A 34 5.75 16.92 1.26
C TRP A 34 6.29 18.04 2.16
N ARG A 35 6.35 19.28 1.66
CA ARG A 35 6.79 20.45 2.45
C ARG A 35 5.92 20.64 3.69
N ARG A 36 4.60 20.53 3.56
CA ARG A 36 3.67 20.62 4.69
C ARG A 36 4.00 19.61 5.79
N GLN A 37 4.33 18.37 5.43
CA GLN A 37 4.69 17.34 6.42
C GLN A 37 5.97 17.68 7.21
N GLN A 38 6.86 18.49 6.65
CA GLN A 38 8.09 18.93 7.32
C GLN A 38 7.87 20.11 8.28
N ILE A 39 6.71 20.75 8.25
CA ILE A 39 6.42 21.92 9.09
C ILE A 39 5.95 21.43 10.47
N PRO A 40 6.42 21.99 11.59
CA PRO A 40 5.93 21.64 12.93
C PRO A 40 4.51 22.15 13.20
N GLU A 41 3.84 21.56 14.18
CA GLU A 41 2.56 22.10 14.70
C GLU A 41 2.80 23.41 15.48
N PRO A 42 1.84 24.35 15.53
CA PRO A 42 0.47 24.27 15.00
C PRO A 42 0.33 24.67 13.51
N LEU A 43 1.39 25.25 12.93
CA LEU A 43 1.34 25.86 11.59
C LEU A 43 0.99 24.84 10.48
N ARG A 44 1.34 23.56 10.67
CA ARG A 44 0.99 22.49 9.73
C ARG A 44 -0.53 22.33 9.52
N GLY A 45 -1.32 22.53 10.58
CA GLY A 45 -2.78 22.47 10.56
C GLY A 45 -3.41 23.57 9.71
N GLU A 46 -2.81 24.76 9.71
CA GLU A 46 -3.29 25.94 8.99
C GLU A 46 -3.06 25.86 7.47
N ILE A 47 -2.11 25.03 7.02
CA ILE A 47 -1.76 24.91 5.61
C ILE A 47 -2.70 23.92 4.92
N THR A 48 -3.62 24.45 4.12
CA THR A 48 -4.56 23.64 3.34
C THR A 48 -3.95 23.12 2.03
N PRO A 49 -4.36 21.92 1.56
CA PRO A 49 -3.93 21.41 0.25
C PRO A 49 -4.40 22.31 -0.91
N LYS A 50 -3.53 22.49 -1.91
CA LYS A 50 -3.89 23.19 -3.15
C LYS A 50 -4.62 22.24 -4.10
N ASN A 51 -5.94 22.37 -4.18
CA ASN A 51 -6.78 21.65 -5.15
C ASN A 51 -6.50 22.13 -6.58
N ILE A 52 -6.69 21.25 -7.56
CA ILE A 52 -6.34 21.52 -8.97
C ILE A 52 -7.59 21.34 -9.84
N LEU A 53 -7.87 22.36 -10.66
CA LEU A 53 -8.84 22.29 -11.75
C LEU A 53 -8.09 22.15 -13.07
N MET A 54 -8.33 21.07 -13.82
CA MET A 54 -7.74 20.85 -15.14
C MET A 54 -8.76 21.15 -16.23
N ILE A 55 -8.49 22.16 -17.06
CA ILE A 55 -9.35 22.55 -18.18
C ILE A 55 -8.70 22.10 -19.49
N GLY A 56 -9.49 21.49 -20.38
CA GLY A 56 -9.03 21.06 -21.71
C GLY A 56 -10.01 20.08 -22.36
N PRO A 57 -9.84 19.78 -23.66
CA PRO A 57 -10.74 18.89 -24.39
C PRO A 57 -10.66 17.44 -23.88
N THR A 58 -11.63 16.61 -24.24
CA THR A 58 -11.63 15.17 -23.91
C THR A 58 -10.42 14.48 -24.55
N GLY A 59 -9.91 13.41 -23.92
CA GLY A 59 -8.81 12.61 -24.48
C GLY A 59 -7.38 13.18 -24.33
N VAL A 60 -7.18 14.43 -23.91
CA VAL A 60 -5.82 15.03 -23.82
C VAL A 60 -4.95 14.58 -22.63
N GLY A 61 -5.40 13.60 -21.85
CA GLY A 61 -4.61 13.03 -20.74
C GLY A 61 -4.86 13.63 -19.35
N LYS A 62 -5.90 14.44 -19.14
CA LYS A 62 -6.26 15.00 -17.81
C LYS A 62 -6.36 13.92 -16.72
N THR A 63 -7.13 12.87 -16.99
CA THR A 63 -7.32 11.74 -16.08
C THR A 63 -6.03 10.92 -15.91
N GLU A 64 -5.22 10.82 -16.96
CA GLU A 64 -3.97 10.05 -16.92
C GLU A 64 -2.91 10.75 -16.06
N ILE A 65 -2.82 12.09 -16.12
CA ILE A 65 -1.97 12.87 -15.21
C ILE A 65 -2.32 12.56 -13.74
N ALA A 66 -3.61 12.60 -13.38
CA ALA A 66 -4.04 12.32 -12.01
C ALA A 66 -3.75 10.87 -11.59
N ARG A 67 -4.03 9.89 -12.47
CA ARG A 67 -3.74 8.46 -12.23
C ARG A 67 -2.25 8.21 -12.02
N ARG A 68 -1.40 8.77 -12.89
CA ARG A 68 0.06 8.60 -12.80
C ARG A 68 0.63 9.29 -11.58
N LEU A 69 0.12 10.46 -11.23
CA LEU A 69 0.52 11.16 -10.01
C LEU A 69 0.21 10.32 -8.76
N ALA A 70 -0.97 9.70 -8.69
CA ALA A 70 -1.34 8.86 -7.55
C ALA A 70 -0.48 7.59 -7.45
N LYS A 71 -0.19 6.95 -8.60
CA LYS A 71 0.74 5.82 -8.65
C LYS A 71 2.15 6.22 -8.22
N LEU A 72 2.63 7.36 -8.71
CA LEU A 72 3.94 7.90 -8.33
C LEU A 72 4.01 8.22 -6.85
N ALA A 73 2.89 8.65 -6.25
CA ALA A 73 2.76 9.01 -4.85
C ALA A 73 2.45 7.83 -3.91
N ASP A 74 2.31 6.62 -4.43
CA ASP A 74 1.80 5.43 -3.71
C ASP A 74 0.55 5.79 -2.88
N ALA A 75 -0.36 6.53 -3.50
CA ALA A 75 -1.53 7.09 -2.86
C ALA A 75 -2.82 6.39 -3.35
N PRO A 76 -3.82 6.21 -2.47
CA PRO A 76 -5.12 5.72 -2.89
C PRO A 76 -5.75 6.68 -3.92
N PHE A 77 -6.33 6.11 -4.97
CA PHE A 77 -6.87 6.87 -6.09
C PHE A 77 -8.29 6.40 -6.44
N LEU A 78 -9.19 7.37 -6.59
CA LEU A 78 -10.58 7.13 -6.96
C LEU A 78 -10.97 8.07 -8.11
N LYS A 79 -11.48 7.50 -9.21
CA LYS A 79 -12.11 8.26 -10.30
C LYS A 79 -13.62 8.25 -10.07
N ILE A 80 -14.22 9.43 -10.00
CA ILE A 80 -15.67 9.59 -9.92
C ILE A 80 -16.19 10.48 -11.06
N GLU A 81 -17.49 10.38 -11.32
CA GLU A 81 -18.23 11.27 -12.23
C GLU A 81 -19.21 12.08 -11.39
N ALA A 82 -19.04 13.40 -11.36
CA ALA A 82 -19.79 14.29 -10.47
C ALA A 82 -21.31 14.27 -10.71
N THR A 83 -21.74 14.02 -11.96
CA THR A 83 -23.15 13.95 -12.34
C THR A 83 -23.92 12.78 -11.73
N LYS A 84 -23.23 11.83 -11.07
CA LYS A 84 -23.85 10.69 -10.37
C LYS A 84 -24.30 11.01 -8.95
N PHE A 85 -23.94 12.18 -8.42
CA PHE A 85 -24.16 12.54 -7.03
C PHE A 85 -25.24 13.61 -6.88
N THR A 86 -26.05 13.48 -5.84
CA THR A 86 -27.04 14.48 -5.43
C THR A 86 -26.95 14.65 -3.91
N GLU A 87 -27.20 15.86 -3.42
CA GLU A 87 -27.03 16.22 -1.99
C GLU A 87 -27.86 15.36 -1.04
N VAL A 88 -29.06 14.96 -1.45
CA VAL A 88 -30.02 14.23 -0.59
C VAL A 88 -29.99 12.71 -0.85
N GLY A 89 -29.27 12.22 -1.87
CA GLY A 89 -29.15 10.78 -2.16
C GLY A 89 -30.46 10.06 -2.52
N TYR A 90 -31.58 10.77 -2.71
CA TYR A 90 -32.90 10.16 -2.91
C TYR A 90 -33.04 9.45 -4.27
N VAL A 91 -32.35 9.93 -5.30
CA VAL A 91 -32.37 9.35 -6.67
C VAL A 91 -30.93 9.16 -7.21
N GLY A 92 -29.91 9.35 -6.37
CA GLY A 92 -28.49 9.34 -6.76
C GLY A 92 -27.57 8.84 -5.66
N ARG A 93 -26.27 8.74 -5.93
CA ARG A 93 -25.30 8.38 -4.89
C ARG A 93 -25.06 9.56 -3.96
N ASP A 94 -24.95 9.27 -2.67
CA ASP A 94 -24.55 10.22 -1.64
C ASP A 94 -23.07 10.62 -1.78
N VAL A 95 -22.75 11.90 -1.56
CA VAL A 95 -21.40 12.48 -1.66
C VAL A 95 -20.45 11.88 -0.62
N GLU A 96 -20.94 11.51 0.56
CA GLU A 96 -20.09 10.88 1.59
C GLU A 96 -19.55 9.52 1.13
N SER A 97 -20.23 8.87 0.18
CA SER A 97 -19.75 7.62 -0.40
C SER A 97 -18.42 7.78 -1.15
N ILE A 98 -18.04 8.98 -1.60
CA ILE A 98 -16.73 9.24 -2.21
C ILE A 98 -15.60 8.96 -1.21
N ILE A 99 -15.78 9.40 0.04
CA ILE A 99 -14.78 9.22 1.10
C ILE A 99 -14.73 7.76 1.52
N ARG A 100 -15.88 7.09 1.64
CA ARG A 100 -15.96 5.65 1.94
C ARG A 100 -15.25 4.82 0.88
N ASP A 101 -15.55 5.05 -0.41
CA ASP A 101 -14.92 4.37 -1.53
C ASP A 101 -13.38 4.60 -1.53
N LEU A 102 -12.93 5.82 -1.25
CA LEU A 102 -11.49 6.14 -1.18
C LEU A 102 -10.80 5.43 -0.01
N ALA A 103 -11.44 5.37 1.15
CA ALA A 103 -10.94 4.66 2.33
C ALA A 103 -10.82 3.15 2.05
N ASP A 104 -11.82 2.55 1.39
CA ASP A 104 -11.79 1.14 1.01
C ASP A 104 -10.65 0.82 0.05
N VAL A 105 -10.38 1.71 -0.92
CA VAL A 105 -9.21 1.59 -1.81
C VAL A 105 -7.91 1.64 -1.00
N GLY A 106 -7.80 2.58 -0.05
CA GLY A 106 -6.64 2.68 0.84
C GLY A 106 -6.43 1.44 1.70
N LEU A 107 -7.50 0.88 2.30
CA LEU A 107 -7.45 -0.35 3.09
C LEU A 107 -7.00 -1.54 2.25
N LYS A 108 -7.53 -1.69 1.04
CA LYS A 108 -7.10 -2.76 0.12
C LYS A 108 -5.62 -2.62 -0.24
N MET A 109 -5.17 -1.40 -0.54
CA MET A 109 -3.76 -1.12 -0.85
C MET A 109 -2.84 -1.48 0.33
N GLN A 110 -3.19 -1.04 1.54
CA GLN A 110 -2.39 -1.32 2.74
C GLN A 110 -2.38 -2.81 3.10
N ARG A 111 -3.51 -3.51 2.91
CA ARG A 111 -3.59 -4.96 3.12
C ARG A 111 -2.66 -5.72 2.18
N GLN A 112 -2.54 -5.30 0.92
CA GLN A 112 -1.62 -5.91 -0.03
C GLN A 112 -0.17 -5.71 0.39
N ILE A 113 0.20 -4.49 0.81
CA ILE A 113 1.56 -4.19 1.31
C ILE A 113 1.87 -5.08 2.52
N ALA A 114 0.99 -5.10 3.53
CA ALA A 114 1.18 -5.92 4.73
C ALA A 114 1.25 -7.43 4.44
N MET A 115 0.49 -7.93 3.46
CA MET A 115 0.56 -9.33 3.03
C MET A 115 1.92 -9.69 2.45
N VAL A 116 2.52 -8.78 1.67
CA VAL A 116 3.87 -8.98 1.11
C VAL A 116 4.91 -8.95 2.23
N ASP A 117 4.82 -7.99 3.15
CA ASP A 117 5.77 -7.83 4.25
C ASP A 117 5.84 -9.04 5.19
N VAL A 118 4.71 -9.74 5.38
CA VAL A 118 4.62 -10.89 6.28
C VAL A 118 4.80 -12.23 5.54
N ARG A 119 4.94 -12.21 4.21
CA ARG A 119 4.94 -13.42 3.37
C ARG A 119 5.97 -14.47 3.80
N ASP A 120 7.21 -14.05 4.06
CA ASP A 120 8.29 -14.98 4.42
C ASP A 120 8.08 -15.59 5.81
N LYS A 121 7.64 -14.77 6.78
CA LYS A 121 7.29 -15.25 8.13
C LYS A 121 6.11 -16.21 8.08
N ALA A 122 5.09 -15.89 7.28
CA ALA A 122 3.92 -16.74 7.09
C ALA A 122 4.30 -18.07 6.43
N LYS A 123 5.21 -18.04 5.44
CA LYS A 123 5.73 -19.25 4.80
C LYS A 123 6.45 -20.15 5.81
N LEU A 124 7.38 -19.61 6.59
CA LEU A 124 8.10 -20.36 7.64
C LEU A 124 7.15 -20.92 8.70
N ALA A 125 6.15 -20.14 9.14
CA ALA A 125 5.15 -20.61 10.08
C ALA A 125 4.29 -21.74 9.50
N GLY A 126 3.93 -21.64 8.21
CA GLY A 126 3.23 -22.68 7.48
C GLY A 126 4.06 -23.98 7.39
N GLU A 127 5.32 -23.87 7.00
CA GLU A 127 6.26 -24.99 6.94
C GLU A 127 6.42 -25.68 8.31
N ASN A 128 6.57 -24.90 9.38
CA ASN A 128 6.65 -25.44 10.74
C ASN A 128 5.41 -26.24 11.11
N ARG A 129 4.23 -25.71 10.78
CA ARG A 129 2.96 -26.39 11.07
C ARG A 129 2.81 -27.69 10.28
N VAL A 130 3.32 -27.75 9.05
CA VAL A 130 3.36 -28.98 8.26
C VAL A 130 4.35 -29.97 8.88
N LEU A 131 5.54 -29.52 9.29
CA LEU A 131 6.54 -30.36 9.95
C LEU A 131 6.05 -30.92 11.27
N ASP A 132 5.28 -30.17 12.06
CA ASP A 132 4.68 -30.65 13.32
C ASP A 132 3.70 -31.81 13.10
N ILE A 133 3.02 -31.83 11.96
CA ILE A 133 2.09 -32.90 11.60
C ILE A 133 2.84 -34.12 11.04
N LEU A 134 3.86 -33.89 10.19
CA LEU A 134 4.64 -34.96 9.56
C LEU A 134 5.62 -35.64 10.52
N LEU A 135 6.20 -34.87 11.43
CA LEU A 135 7.18 -35.31 12.42
C LEU A 135 6.67 -34.93 13.81
N PRO A 136 5.67 -35.64 14.34
CA PRO A 136 5.19 -35.40 15.70
C PRO A 136 6.32 -35.69 16.70
N ALA A 137 6.36 -34.91 17.78
CA ALA A 137 7.36 -35.10 18.82
C ALA A 137 7.25 -36.53 19.40
N PRO A 138 8.39 -37.17 19.74
CA PRO A 138 8.38 -38.44 20.47
C PRO A 138 7.49 -38.31 21.70
N ARG A 139 6.63 -39.29 21.96
CA ARG A 139 5.84 -39.30 23.20
C ARG A 139 6.81 -39.31 24.37
N ALA A 140 6.71 -38.31 25.25
CA ALA A 140 7.41 -38.34 26.52
C ALA A 140 6.96 -39.60 27.28
N SER A 141 7.89 -40.50 27.56
CA SER A 141 7.65 -41.62 28.46
C SER A 141 7.41 -41.06 29.87
N ASP A 142 6.34 -41.48 30.54
CA ASP A 142 5.95 -41.09 31.93
C ASP A 142 6.99 -41.44 33.02
N TRP A 143 8.19 -41.88 32.65
CA TRP A 143 9.25 -42.26 33.57
C TRP A 143 10.08 -41.02 33.90
N PRO A 144 10.19 -40.63 35.20
CA PRO A 144 10.96 -39.47 35.57
C PRO A 144 12.45 -39.79 35.36
N ASN A 145 13.11 -38.94 34.58
CA ASN A 145 14.55 -38.73 34.58
C ASN A 145 15.41 -39.61 33.64
N THR A 146 15.19 -39.50 32.33
CA THR A 146 16.28 -39.49 31.34
C THR A 146 16.01 -38.37 30.35
N ALA A 147 16.66 -37.21 30.56
CA ALA A 147 16.69 -36.16 29.57
C ALA A 147 17.58 -36.64 28.40
N ASP A 148 16.98 -37.35 27.44
CA ASP A 148 17.68 -37.86 26.25
C ASP A 148 17.95 -36.71 25.27
N THR A 149 18.94 -35.87 25.59
CA THR A 149 19.44 -34.77 24.74
C THR A 149 19.75 -35.23 23.30
N HIS A 150 20.15 -36.49 23.12
CA HIS A 150 20.40 -37.09 21.81
C HIS A 150 19.13 -37.32 20.97
N GLN A 151 17.98 -37.62 21.57
CA GLN A 151 16.72 -37.77 20.83
C GLN A 151 16.19 -36.42 20.35
N ASP A 152 16.31 -35.38 21.17
CA ASP A 152 15.92 -34.01 20.80
C ASP A 152 16.79 -33.44 19.68
N GLU A 153 18.11 -33.67 19.73
CA GLU A 153 19.02 -33.28 18.64
C GLU A 153 18.74 -34.05 17.34
N ALA A 154 18.49 -35.36 17.41
CA ALA A 154 18.14 -36.17 16.25
C ALA A 154 16.81 -35.73 15.62
N TYR A 155 15.82 -35.37 16.45
CA TYR A 155 14.54 -34.83 16.01
C TYR A 155 14.69 -33.47 15.32
N ARG A 156 15.49 -32.55 15.88
CA ARG A 156 15.78 -31.25 15.26
C ARG A 156 16.52 -31.41 13.93
N ASN A 157 17.56 -32.26 13.88
CA ASN A 157 18.31 -32.55 12.66
C ASN A 157 17.43 -33.18 11.57
N THR A 158 16.49 -34.04 11.96
CA THR A 158 15.53 -34.62 11.00
C THR A 158 14.62 -33.53 10.44
N ARG A 159 14.10 -32.64 11.29
CA ARG A 159 13.27 -31.51 10.84
C ARG A 159 14.02 -30.55 9.91
N GLU A 160 15.30 -30.28 10.15
CA GLU A 160 16.12 -29.45 9.26
C GLU A 160 16.35 -30.13 7.91
N LYS A 161 16.66 -31.43 7.88
CA LYS A 161 16.81 -32.19 6.63
C LYS A 161 15.53 -32.24 5.77
N PHE A 162 14.35 -32.17 6.39
CA PHE A 162 13.07 -32.07 5.68
C PHE A 162 12.74 -30.64 5.20
N ARG A 163 13.44 -29.61 5.69
CA ARG A 163 13.34 -28.23 5.17
C ARG A 163 14.22 -28.00 3.94
N ASP A 164 15.38 -28.67 3.88
CA ASP A 164 16.37 -28.51 2.81
C ASP A 164 16.09 -29.35 1.55
N LYS A 165 14.96 -30.06 1.50
CA LYS A 165 14.57 -31.01 0.44
C LYS A 165 13.36 -30.52 -0.33
#